data_AF-A0A383BMK6-F1
#
_entry.id   AF-A0A383BMK6-F1
#
_cell.length_a   1.000
_cell.length_b   1.000
_cell.length_c   1.000
_cell.angle_alpha   90.00
_cell.angle_beta   90.00
_cell.angle_gamma   90.00
#
_symmetry.space_group_name_H-M   'P 1'
#
loop_
_entity.id
_entity.type
_entity.pdbx_description
1 polymer ?
#
loop_
_entity_poly.entity_id
_entity_poly.type
_entity_poly.pdbx_seq_one_letter_code
_entity_poly.pdbx_strand_id
1 'polypeptide(L)'
;MTMKEPVRIRLQHHVYSSLQGYRTLFCSQAVPEQTRRLLDELAKKCQRVCVGGEVSGFFGIGGGQVCFVRGKPHGVDHVGRARVCIHTVLLAESDLDKVPTFSPFALPQGVFIDPAADLQYVANQLTPVWEPVTEDSISARVAHLP
;
A
#
# COMPACT_ATOMS: atom_id res chain seq x y z
N MET A 1 -19.14 -5.53 -28.57
CA MET A 1 -18.86 -5.03 -27.21
C MET A 1 -17.38 -4.70 -27.18
N THR A 2 -17.02 -3.43 -27.33
CA THR A 2 -15.62 -3.01 -27.48
C THR A 2 -14.98 -3.02 -26.10
N MET A 3 -13.98 -3.88 -25.87
CA MET A 3 -13.21 -3.83 -24.63
C MET A 3 -12.50 -2.48 -24.58
N LYS A 4 -12.85 -1.62 -23.61
CA LYS A 4 -12.09 -0.40 -23.35
C LYS A 4 -10.69 -0.80 -22.92
N GLU A 5 -9.68 -0.08 -23.40
CA GLU A 5 -8.30 -0.30 -22.96
C GLU A 5 -8.19 -0.14 -21.44
N PRO A 6 -7.40 -1.00 -20.75
CA PRO A 6 -7.19 -0.89 -19.32
C PRO A 6 -6.52 0.44 -18.97
N VAL A 7 -7.07 1.14 -17.98
CA VAL A 7 -6.47 2.36 -17.45
C VAL A 7 -5.27 1.97 -16.61
N ARG A 8 -4.10 2.55 -16.90
CA ARG A 8 -2.90 2.32 -16.11
C ARG A 8 -2.78 3.38 -15.02
N ILE A 9 -2.71 2.94 -13.77
CA ILE A 9 -2.46 3.81 -12.61
C ILE A 9 -1.03 3.61 -12.13
N ARG A 10 -0.36 4.71 -11.76
CA ARG A 10 1.00 4.62 -11.23
C ARG A 10 0.97 4.30 -9.75
N LEU A 11 1.61 3.21 -9.36
CA LEU A 11 1.80 2.85 -7.97
C LEU A 11 3.16 3.30 -7.47
N GLN A 12 3.16 3.93 -6.30
CA GLN A 12 4.37 4.27 -5.56
C GLN A 12 4.31 3.61 -4.20
N HIS A 13 5.28 2.78 -3.88
CA HIS A 13 5.28 1.96 -2.68
C HIS A 13 6.18 2.58 -1.60
N HIS A 14 5.76 2.44 -0.35
CA HIS A 14 6.55 2.73 0.84
C HIS A 14 6.33 1.61 1.84
N VAL A 15 7.42 1.04 2.35
CA VAL A 15 7.36 -0.08 3.27
C VAL A 15 8.18 0.25 4.49
N TYR A 16 7.52 0.16 5.63
CA TYR A 16 8.10 0.40 6.94
C TYR A 16 7.98 -0.85 7.80
N SER A 17 9.04 -1.22 8.48
CA SER A 17 9.03 -2.38 9.36
C SER A 17 9.96 -2.21 10.54
N SER A 18 9.75 -3.03 11.56
CA SER A 18 10.65 -3.24 12.69
C SER A 18 11.86 -4.14 12.38
N LEU A 19 11.95 -4.70 11.17
CA LEU A 19 13.07 -5.57 10.79
C LEU A 19 14.40 -4.79 10.92
N GLN A 20 15.26 -5.24 11.84
CA GLN A 20 16.53 -4.57 12.20
C GLN A 20 16.34 -3.12 12.71
N GLY A 21 15.26 -2.89 13.44
CA GLY A 21 14.88 -1.58 13.94
C GLY A 21 13.78 -0.96 13.09
N TYR A 22 12.97 -0.11 13.73
CA TYR A 22 11.83 0.55 13.10
C TYR A 22 12.26 1.57 12.05
N ARG A 23 12.21 1.18 10.78
CA ARG A 23 12.68 1.99 9.66
C ARG A 23 11.94 1.69 8.37
N THR A 24 12.12 2.58 7.41
CA THR A 24 11.72 2.35 6.02
C THR A 24 12.65 1.34 5.37
N LEU A 25 12.07 0.22 4.92
CA LEU A 25 12.77 -0.83 4.17
C LEU A 25 12.80 -0.52 2.67
N PHE A 26 11.74 0.12 2.17
CA PHE A 26 11.62 0.48 0.78
C PHE A 26 10.83 1.77 0.62
N CYS A 27 11.22 2.60 -0.33
CA CYS A 27 10.38 3.68 -0.83
C CYS A 27 10.67 3.89 -2.32
N SER A 28 9.61 3.99 -3.13
CA SER A 28 9.75 4.26 -4.56
C SER A 28 10.52 5.56 -4.78
N GLN A 29 11.50 5.52 -5.69
CA GLN A 29 12.40 6.65 -5.93
C GLN A 29 11.65 7.92 -6.35
N ALA A 30 10.52 7.79 -7.03
CA ALA A 30 9.69 8.89 -7.49
C ALA A 30 8.91 9.60 -6.37
N VAL A 31 8.92 9.09 -5.13
CA VAL A 31 8.28 9.75 -3.99
C VAL A 31 9.18 10.91 -3.51
N PRO A 32 8.69 12.16 -3.48
CA PRO A 32 9.45 13.31 -2.98
C PRO A 32 9.83 13.17 -1.51
N GLU A 33 10.98 13.73 -1.11
CA GLU A 33 11.51 13.57 0.26
C GLU A 33 10.52 14.03 1.34
N GLN A 34 9.85 15.16 1.14
CA GLN A 34 8.83 15.66 2.06
C GLN A 34 7.71 14.62 2.25
N THR A 35 7.23 14.03 1.16
CA THR A 35 6.23 12.96 1.18
C THR A 35 6.76 11.73 1.92
N ARG A 36 8.03 11.33 1.69
CA ARG A 36 8.64 10.20 2.43
C ARG A 36 8.62 10.42 3.93
N ARG A 37 8.95 11.62 4.40
CA ARG A 37 8.89 11.96 5.84
C ARG A 37 7.46 11.85 6.38
N LEU A 38 6.46 12.28 5.63
CA LEU A 38 5.05 12.13 6.02
C LEU A 38 4.65 10.65 6.11
N LEU A 39 5.07 9.83 5.15
CA LEU A 39 4.80 8.39 5.15
C LEU A 39 5.48 7.68 6.33
N ASP A 40 6.72 8.06 6.67
CA ASP A 40 7.42 7.53 7.84
C ASP A 40 6.67 7.84 9.13
N GLU A 41 6.19 9.08 9.29
CA GLU A 41 5.40 9.48 10.48
C GLU A 41 4.03 8.79 10.52
N LEU A 42 3.37 8.62 9.37
CA LEU A 42 2.14 7.85 9.25
C LEU A 42 2.39 6.39 9.66
N ALA A 43 3.44 5.76 9.12
CA ALA A 43 3.77 4.37 9.39
C ALA A 43 4.09 4.13 10.88
N LYS A 44 4.80 5.06 11.53
CA LYS A 44 5.04 5.02 13.00
C LYS A 44 3.74 5.05 13.80
N LYS A 45 2.75 5.87 13.38
CA LYS A 45 1.44 5.92 14.05
C LYS A 45 0.68 4.61 13.84
N CYS A 46 0.64 4.10 12.61
CA CYS A 46 0.00 2.84 12.27
C CYS A 46 0.66 1.65 12.99
N GLN A 47 1.98 1.66 13.17
CA GLN A 47 2.73 0.63 13.90
C GLN A 47 2.19 0.42 15.31
N ARG A 48 1.91 1.50 16.06
CA ARG A 48 1.39 1.39 17.43
C ARG A 48 0.06 0.65 17.50
N VAL A 49 -0.80 0.86 16.50
CA VAL A 49 -2.10 0.18 16.39
C VAL A 49 -1.91 -1.25 15.88
N CYS A 50 -1.01 -1.42 14.91
CA CYS A 50 -0.75 -2.68 14.21
C CYS A 50 -0.16 -3.79 15.11
N VAL A 51 0.48 -3.41 16.23
CA VAL A 51 0.91 -4.39 17.25
C VAL A 51 -0.26 -5.20 17.79
N GLY A 52 -1.47 -4.63 17.86
CA GLY A 52 -2.68 -5.30 18.35
C GLY A 52 -3.49 -6.03 17.28
N GLY A 53 -3.14 -5.93 15.99
CA GLY A 53 -3.91 -6.52 14.90
C GLY A 53 -3.68 -5.86 13.55
N GLU A 54 -4.42 -6.28 12.53
CA GLU A 54 -4.31 -5.69 11.20
C GLU A 54 -4.87 -4.26 11.16
N VAL A 55 -4.22 -3.38 10.39
CA VAL A 55 -4.66 -2.01 10.14
C VAL A 55 -4.84 -1.82 8.65
N SER A 56 -5.91 -1.14 8.25
CA SER A 56 -6.13 -0.71 6.87
C SER A 56 -6.72 0.69 6.86
N GLY A 57 -6.34 1.52 5.90
CA GLY A 57 -6.89 2.87 5.80
C GLY A 57 -6.59 3.55 4.46
N PHE A 58 -7.41 4.55 4.14
CA PHE A 58 -7.31 5.37 2.94
C PHE A 58 -7.39 6.83 3.32
N PHE A 59 -6.39 7.63 2.94
CA PHE A 59 -6.29 9.03 3.34
C PHE A 59 -5.67 9.88 2.24
N GLY A 60 -6.11 11.13 2.11
CA GLY A 60 -5.39 12.14 1.34
C GLY A 60 -4.13 12.58 2.09
N ILE A 61 -3.01 12.74 1.39
CA ILE A 61 -1.74 13.20 1.98
C ILE A 61 -1.32 14.59 1.48
N GLY A 62 -2.20 15.25 0.70
CA GLY A 62 -1.95 16.54 0.09
C GLY A 62 -1.21 16.44 -1.26
N GLY A 63 -1.12 17.56 -1.98
CA GLY A 63 -0.41 17.61 -3.27
C GLY A 63 -1.06 16.79 -4.39
N GLY A 64 -2.37 16.52 -4.30
CA GLY A 64 -3.09 15.68 -5.27
C GLY A 64 -2.70 14.20 -5.17
N GLN A 65 -2.25 13.74 -4.00
CA GLN A 65 -1.92 12.34 -3.74
C GLN A 65 -2.80 11.77 -2.64
N VAL A 66 -3.20 10.52 -2.84
CA VAL A 66 -3.86 9.69 -1.83
C VAL A 66 -3.00 8.49 -1.50
N CYS A 67 -3.11 8.01 -0.26
CA CYS A 67 -2.40 6.84 0.21
C CYS A 67 -3.37 5.76 0.70
N PHE A 68 -3.02 4.51 0.42
CA PHE A 68 -3.64 3.34 1.02
C PHE A 68 -2.61 2.64 1.91
N VAL A 69 -2.95 2.48 3.18
CA VAL A 69 -2.11 1.82 4.18
C VAL A 69 -2.67 0.44 4.47
N ARG A 70 -1.78 -0.55 4.54
CA ARG A 70 -2.03 -1.84 5.17
C ARG A 70 -0.92 -2.16 6.15
N GLY A 71 -1.30 -2.38 7.40
CA GLY A 71 -0.42 -2.80 8.47
C GLY A 71 -0.78 -4.22 8.91
N LYS A 72 0.22 -5.09 9.09
CA LYS A 72 0.03 -6.40 9.69
C LYS A 72 1.14 -6.77 10.68
N PRO A 73 0.83 -7.55 11.74
CA PRO A 73 1.84 -8.25 12.52
C PRO A 73 2.69 -9.15 11.62
N HIS A 74 3.99 -9.19 11.88
CA HIS A 74 4.98 -9.96 11.12
C HIS A 74 5.89 -10.76 12.05
N GLY A 75 5.26 -11.42 13.03
CA GLY A 75 5.94 -12.21 14.06
C GLY A 75 6.57 -11.37 15.17
N VAL A 76 7.65 -11.88 15.74
CA VAL A 76 8.40 -11.24 16.84
C VAL A 76 9.88 -11.19 16.51
N ASP A 77 10.62 -10.24 17.10
CA ASP A 77 12.08 -10.20 16.99
C ASP A 77 12.77 -11.14 17.99
N HIS A 78 14.11 -11.18 17.91
CA HIS A 78 14.94 -12.03 18.76
C HIS A 78 14.85 -11.71 20.26
N VAL A 79 14.28 -10.55 20.64
CA VAL A 79 14.03 -10.15 22.03
C VAL A 79 12.54 -10.15 22.38
N GLY A 80 11.70 -10.77 21.55
CA GLY A 80 10.27 -10.97 21.80
C GLY A 80 9.37 -9.75 21.53
N ARG A 81 9.88 -8.70 20.89
CA ARG A 81 9.06 -7.53 20.52
C ARG A 81 8.27 -7.84 19.25
N ALA A 82 7.01 -7.42 19.23
CA ALA A 82 6.15 -7.56 18.06
C ALA A 82 6.80 -6.88 16.84
N ARG A 83 6.88 -7.63 15.75
CA ARG A 83 7.26 -7.10 14.44
C ARG A 83 6.01 -6.72 13.68
N VAL A 84 6.10 -5.65 12.92
CA VAL A 84 5.02 -5.24 12.01
C VAL A 84 5.59 -4.90 10.64
N CYS A 85 4.75 -5.04 9.63
CA CYS A 85 4.97 -4.48 8.31
C CYS A 85 3.85 -3.47 8.05
N ILE A 86 4.22 -2.22 7.77
CA ILE A 86 3.31 -1.20 7.28
C ILE A 86 3.67 -0.93 5.82
N HIS A 87 2.76 -1.25 4.93
CA HIS A 87 2.90 -1.00 3.51
C HIS A 87 1.92 0.09 3.09
N THR A 88 2.47 1.16 2.55
CA THR A 88 1.71 2.27 2.00
C THR A 88 1.86 2.29 0.48
N VAL A 89 0.73 2.44 -0.22
CA VAL A 89 0.68 2.62 -1.67
C VAL A 89 0.14 4.01 -1.95
N LEU A 90 0.89 4.79 -2.70
CA LEU A 90 0.60 6.13 -3.12
C LEU A 90 0.13 6.16 -4.57
N LEU A 91 -0.88 6.98 -4.80
CA LEU A 91 -1.56 7.18 -6.08
C LEU A 91 -1.75 8.69 -6.30
N ALA A 92 -1.69 9.12 -7.56
CA ALA A 92 -2.13 10.47 -7.92
C ALA A 92 -3.66 10.48 -8.03
N GLU A 93 -4.32 11.50 -7.45
CA GLU A 93 -5.77 11.70 -7.57
C GLU A 93 -6.20 11.80 -9.05
N SER A 94 -5.37 12.46 -9.87
CA SER A 94 -5.61 12.58 -11.31
C SER A 94 -5.54 11.27 -12.09
N ASP A 95 -4.90 10.23 -11.54
CA ASP A 95 -4.97 8.87 -12.11
C ASP A 95 -6.27 8.17 -11.70
N LEU A 96 -6.82 8.49 -10.53
CA LEU A 96 -8.10 7.96 -10.06
C LEU A 96 -9.29 8.56 -10.82
N ASP A 97 -9.20 9.82 -11.23
CA ASP A 97 -10.22 10.48 -12.05
C ASP A 97 -10.45 9.77 -13.41
N LYS A 98 -9.44 9.01 -13.87
CA LYS A 98 -9.52 8.21 -15.11
C LYS A 98 -10.26 6.89 -14.91
N VAL A 99 -10.52 6.51 -13.66
CA VAL A 99 -11.12 5.22 -13.28
C VAL A 99 -12.54 5.47 -12.77
N PRO A 100 -13.58 5.25 -13.58
CA PRO A 100 -14.95 5.38 -13.13
C PRO A 100 -15.18 4.48 -11.91
N THR A 101 -15.67 5.04 -10.80
CA THR A 101 -15.99 4.30 -9.56
C THR A 101 -14.81 3.61 -8.87
N PHE A 102 -13.62 4.24 -8.88
CA PHE A 102 -12.47 3.73 -8.15
C PHE A 102 -12.79 3.44 -6.68
N SER A 103 -12.51 2.21 -6.25
CA SER A 103 -12.54 1.80 -4.86
C SER A 103 -11.14 1.36 -4.45
N PRO A 104 -10.59 1.86 -3.34
CA PRO A 104 -9.31 1.38 -2.83
C PRO A 104 -9.32 -0.12 -2.50
N PHE A 105 -10.50 -0.68 -2.21
CA PHE A 105 -10.69 -2.12 -1.97
C PHE A 105 -10.70 -2.96 -3.27
N ALA A 106 -10.82 -2.32 -4.42
CA ALA A 106 -10.71 -2.95 -5.73
C ALA A 106 -9.24 -3.15 -6.16
N LEU A 107 -8.26 -2.59 -5.43
CA LEU A 107 -6.85 -2.88 -5.70
C LEU A 107 -6.59 -4.40 -5.58
N PRO A 108 -5.87 -5.00 -6.55
CA PRO A 108 -5.51 -6.41 -6.48
C PRO A 108 -4.75 -6.72 -5.17
N GLN A 109 -4.99 -7.90 -4.58
CA GLN A 109 -4.31 -8.26 -3.34
C GLN A 109 -2.78 -8.28 -3.49
N GLY A 110 -2.28 -8.63 -4.68
CA GLY A 110 -0.85 -8.64 -5.02
C GLY A 110 -0.19 -7.27 -5.04
N VAL A 111 -0.96 -6.17 -4.97
CA VAL A 111 -0.40 -4.82 -4.81
C VAL A 111 0.28 -4.65 -3.46
N PHE A 112 -0.20 -5.35 -2.43
CA PHE A 112 0.37 -5.31 -1.10
C PHE A 112 1.25 -6.52 -0.85
N ILE A 113 2.37 -6.31 -0.16
CA ILE A 113 3.23 -7.37 0.37
C ILE A 113 2.39 -8.42 1.10
N ASP A 114 2.65 -9.68 0.76
CA ASP A 114 2.05 -10.83 1.39
C ASP A 114 2.40 -10.87 2.89
N PRO A 115 1.48 -11.21 3.81
CA PRO A 115 1.80 -11.32 5.22
C PRO A 115 2.93 -12.31 5.54
N ALA A 116 3.10 -13.35 4.74
CA ALA A 116 4.14 -14.36 4.87
C ALA A 116 5.45 -13.99 4.15
N ALA A 117 5.50 -12.83 3.49
CA ALA A 117 6.67 -12.33 2.80
C ALA A 117 7.92 -12.26 3.67
N ASP A 118 9.07 -12.64 3.12
CA ASP A 118 10.35 -12.26 3.70
C ASP A 118 10.65 -10.78 3.44
N LEU A 119 10.58 -9.96 4.50
CA LEU A 119 10.82 -8.53 4.44
C LEU A 119 12.28 -8.15 4.11
N GLN A 120 13.24 -9.09 4.18
CA GLN A 120 14.62 -8.84 3.73
C GLN A 120 14.70 -8.59 2.22
N TYR A 121 13.78 -9.17 1.46
CA TYR A 121 13.74 -9.09 0.00
C TYR A 121 12.53 -8.31 -0.50
N VAL A 122 12.06 -7.35 0.30
CA VAL A 122 10.78 -6.68 0.07
C VAL A 122 10.69 -6.01 -1.31
N ALA A 123 11.78 -5.44 -1.80
CA ALA A 123 11.81 -4.80 -3.13
C ALA A 123 11.49 -5.78 -4.27
N ASN A 124 11.80 -7.07 -4.12
CA ASN A 124 11.54 -8.10 -5.13
C ASN A 124 10.07 -8.56 -5.14
N GLN A 125 9.29 -8.16 -4.15
CA GLN A 125 7.91 -8.58 -3.95
C GLN A 125 6.89 -7.48 -4.24
N LEU A 126 7.38 -6.28 -4.56
CA LEU A 126 6.51 -5.17 -4.91
C LEU A 126 6.13 -5.28 -6.39
N THR A 127 4.84 -5.16 -6.65
CA THR A 127 4.31 -5.04 -8.02
C THR A 127 4.96 -3.88 -8.77
N PRO A 128 5.00 -3.96 -10.11
CA PRO A 128 5.56 -2.90 -10.94
C PRO A 128 4.91 -1.54 -10.68
N VAL A 129 5.61 -0.49 -11.12
CA VAL A 129 5.19 0.92 -10.99
C VAL A 129 3.83 1.22 -11.65
N TRP A 130 3.30 0.33 -12.49
CA TRP A 130 2.03 0.50 -13.18
C TRP A 130 1.17 -0.75 -13.05
N GLU A 131 -0.05 -0.57 -12.56
CA GLU A 131 -1.06 -1.63 -12.54
C GLU A 131 -2.18 -1.29 -13.53
N PRO A 132 -2.56 -2.23 -14.42
CA PRO A 132 -3.75 -2.08 -15.24
C PRO A 132 -4.99 -2.26 -14.37
N VAL A 133 -5.87 -1.27 -14.38
CA VAL A 133 -7.20 -1.34 -13.78
C VAL A 133 -8.22 -1.44 -14.91
N THR A 134 -9.00 -2.53 -14.91
CA THR A 134 -10.12 -2.72 -15.82
C THR A 134 -11.45 -2.49 -15.08
N GLU A 135 -12.52 -2.17 -15.82
CA GLU A 135 -13.88 -2.09 -15.28
C GLU A 135 -14.31 -3.40 -14.58
N ASP A 136 -13.77 -4.55 -15.02
CA ASP A 136 -14.02 -5.86 -14.41
C ASP A 136 -13.35 -6.01 -13.03
N SER A 137 -12.14 -5.46 -12.84
CA SER A 137 -11.46 -5.40 -11.53
C SER A 137 -12.28 -4.65 -10.47
N ILE A 138 -13.06 -3.67 -10.93
CA ILE A 138 -13.89 -2.78 -10.10
C ILE A 138 -15.22 -3.46 -9.77
N SER A 139 -15.86 -4.09 -10.77
CA SER A 139 -17.18 -4.69 -10.65
C SER A 139 -17.18 -6.01 -9.87
N ALA A 140 -16.09 -6.79 -9.92
CA ALA A 140 -16.01 -8.10 -9.27
C ALA A 140 -16.00 -8.06 -7.72
N ARG A 141 -15.92 -6.88 -7.09
CA ARG A 141 -15.80 -6.77 -5.62
C ARG A 141 -16.85 -5.94 -4.91
N VAL A 142 -17.65 -5.15 -5.64
CA VAL A 142 -18.80 -4.45 -5.05
C VAL A 142 -19.96 -5.42 -4.77
N ALA A 143 -20.02 -6.56 -5.46
CA ALA A 143 -21.05 -7.58 -5.27
C ALA A 143 -20.89 -8.48 -4.02
N HIS A 144 -19.83 -8.30 -3.22
CA HIS A 144 -19.52 -9.13 -2.04
C HIS A 144 -19.27 -8.34 -0.74
N LEU A 145 -19.70 -7.08 -0.69
CA LEU A 145 -19.90 -6.41 0.60
C LEU A 145 -21.29 -6.82 1.14
N PRO A 146 -21.39 -7.36 2.38
CA PRO A 146 -22.68 -7.64 3.00
C PRO A 146 -23.50 -6.37 3.24
#